data_AF-A0A6A0H1D7-F1
#
_entry.id   AF-A0A6A0H1D7-F1
#
_cell.length_a   1.000
_cell.length_b   1.000
_cell.length_c   1.000
_cell.angle_alpha   90.00
_cell.angle_beta   90.00
_cell.angle_gamma   90.00
#
_symmetry.space_group_name_H-M   'P 1'
#
loop_
_entity.id
_entity.type
_entity.pdbx_description
1 polymer ?
#
loop_
_entity_poly.entity_id
_entity_poly.type
_entity_poly.pdbx_seq_one_letter_code
_entity_poly.pdbx_strand_id
1 'polypeptide(L)'
;MRIQNVDIIYRYALSRPSDGQWGRVLDNGSWTGMMGMVHRNEVDLALGPFAATWDRAQAVSLTTPIVMDPLSVVVGRQSPKTNTWGFVLVFSPATWLGILVAVFAFTVTVLAVSSSSGNKRPGRKILGLMGLNVAFEFLRTLLQQDSRIDVKYRPVKVLLGCWMIFVLGVSRMYSSVLVSVLTVRNTPVLFKNLQDITQNPSINIILEEGAAAASIFRNTKTGAIGAVGEFFKQGRVMEMPLTKFLDAMNTRVHGKKDSLLIAEQLLCSAMMSQSFKEEGYCKFYLLPEYFTQYRMGLIITKNSPLLDPITYRILLYHSMGLYESWINKENAQASQCYSAPGAVSTMEPFSVNSFAGVFGALAAGLLLASVALALEICFPGAWTVEPARWRGLNVHNYSQST
;
A
#
# COMPACT_ATOMS: atom_id res chain seq x y z
N MET A 1 7.97 29.45 50.54
CA MET A 1 8.42 28.33 49.70
C MET A 1 9.66 28.82 48.95
N ARG A 2 10.86 28.39 49.36
CA ARG A 2 12.14 28.90 48.80
C ARG A 2 12.43 28.10 47.54
N ILE A 3 12.14 28.66 46.37
CA ILE A 3 12.62 28.10 45.10
C ILE A 3 14.13 28.37 45.09
N GLN A 4 14.93 27.41 45.58
CA GLN A 4 16.37 27.45 45.37
C GLN A 4 16.60 27.23 43.87
N ASN A 5 17.25 28.17 43.19
CA ASN A 5 17.86 27.93 41.90
C ASN A 5 18.92 26.85 42.06
N VAL A 6 18.56 25.58 41.88
CA VAL A 6 19.50 24.45 41.90
C VAL A 6 20.11 24.32 40.52
N ASP A 7 20.90 25.31 40.08
CA ASP A 7 21.73 25.14 38.90
C ASP A 7 22.76 24.05 39.23
N ILE A 8 22.68 22.93 38.51
CA ILE A 8 23.59 21.80 38.70
C ILE A 8 24.91 22.18 38.02
N ILE A 9 25.82 22.77 38.78
CA ILE A 9 27.18 23.05 38.31
C ILE A 9 27.98 21.77 38.47
N TYR A 10 28.04 20.95 37.42
CA TYR A 10 28.77 19.69 37.39
C TYR A 10 29.80 19.69 36.27
N ARG A 11 31.05 19.32 36.57
CA ARG A 11 32.04 19.02 35.54
C ARG A 11 31.81 17.61 35.07
N TYR A 12 31.56 17.43 33.78
CA TYR A 12 31.29 16.12 33.20
C TYR A 12 32.38 15.74 32.18
N ALA A 13 32.61 14.44 32.07
CA ALA A 13 33.37 13.83 30.99
C ALA A 13 32.50 12.74 30.37
N LEU A 14 32.50 12.65 29.03
CA LEU A 14 31.73 11.64 28.32
C LEU A 14 32.57 10.38 28.16
N SER A 15 32.03 9.25 28.61
CA SER A 15 32.58 7.92 28.39
C SER A 15 31.60 7.11 27.55
N ARG A 16 32.12 6.28 26.64
CA ARG A 16 31.33 5.39 25.78
C ARG A 16 31.59 3.94 26.17
N PRO A 17 30.55 3.09 26.21
CA PRO A 17 30.76 1.67 26.44
C PRO A 17 31.54 1.05 25.28
N SER A 18 32.43 0.10 25.57
CA SER A 18 33.27 -0.57 24.57
C SER A 18 32.47 -1.44 23.60
N ASP A 19 31.34 -1.98 24.06
CA ASP A 19 30.42 -2.82 23.28
C ASP A 19 29.36 -2.01 22.52
N GLY A 20 29.22 -0.71 22.79
CA GLY A 20 28.21 0.15 22.17
C GLY A 20 26.76 -0.17 22.55
N GLN A 21 26.50 -0.96 23.61
CA GLN A 21 25.16 -1.42 23.98
C GLN A 21 24.54 -0.62 25.14
N TRP A 22 23.20 -0.61 25.21
CA TRP A 22 22.47 -0.12 26.38
C TRP A 22 22.80 -0.94 27.64
N GLY A 23 22.81 -2.25 27.48
CA GLY A 23 23.20 -3.21 28.50
C GLY A 23 22.12 -4.22 28.84
N ARG A 24 22.54 -5.48 28.88
CA ARG A 24 21.74 -6.64 29.29
C ARG A 24 22.40 -7.37 30.45
N VAL A 25 21.60 -8.08 31.22
CA VAL A 25 22.09 -9.02 32.22
C VAL A 25 22.60 -10.28 31.52
N LEU A 26 23.76 -10.77 31.96
CA LEU A 26 24.36 -12.04 31.54
C LEU A 26 23.99 -13.14 32.55
N ASP A 27 24.22 -14.41 32.16
CA ASP A 27 23.87 -15.57 33.00
C ASP A 27 24.65 -15.61 34.33
N ASN A 28 25.82 -14.97 34.37
CA ASN A 28 26.62 -14.79 35.59
C ASN A 28 26.14 -13.63 36.48
N GLY A 29 25.02 -12.97 36.13
CA GLY A 29 24.44 -11.83 36.84
C GLY A 29 25.13 -10.49 36.56
N SER A 30 26.19 -10.44 35.76
CA SER A 30 26.85 -9.18 35.41
C SER A 30 26.12 -8.44 34.29
N TRP A 31 26.32 -7.12 34.23
CA TRP A 31 25.69 -6.24 33.24
C TRP A 31 26.67 -5.79 32.17
N THR A 32 26.24 -5.82 30.92
CA THR A 32 26.96 -5.24 29.76
C THR A 32 26.59 -3.78 29.52
N GLY A 33 27.21 -3.13 28.54
CA GLY A 33 26.83 -1.80 28.07
C GLY A 33 26.89 -0.70 29.13
N MET A 34 26.14 0.37 28.86
CA MET A 34 26.01 1.50 29.79
C MET A 34 25.45 1.09 31.15
N MET A 35 24.50 0.14 31.19
CA MET A 35 24.00 -0.44 32.44
C MET A 35 25.14 -1.04 33.29
N GLY A 36 26.08 -1.75 32.65
CA GLY A 36 27.24 -2.33 33.31
C GLY A 36 28.19 -1.30 33.91
N MET A 37 28.47 -0.23 33.15
CA MET A 37 29.34 0.86 33.63
C MET A 37 28.75 1.55 34.87
N VAL A 38 27.43 1.83 34.87
CA VAL A 38 26.75 2.42 36.03
C VAL A 38 26.69 1.43 37.18
N HIS A 39 26.36 0.17 36.92
CA HIS A 39 26.26 -0.86 37.96
C HIS A 39 27.60 -1.13 38.68
N ARG A 40 28.72 -1.02 37.97
CA ARG A 40 30.08 -1.16 38.52
C ARG A 40 30.66 0.15 39.09
N ASN A 41 29.88 1.23 39.12
CA ASN A 41 30.32 2.57 39.54
C ASN A 41 31.53 3.10 38.74
N GLU A 42 31.62 2.77 37.45
CA GLU A 42 32.63 3.33 36.54
C GLU A 42 32.24 4.73 36.03
N VAL A 43 30.94 5.03 36.05
CA VAL A 43 30.36 6.32 35.68
C VAL A 43 29.23 6.70 36.64
N ASP A 44 29.03 8.00 36.85
CA ASP A 44 28.02 8.50 37.81
C ASP A 44 26.58 8.36 37.29
N LEU A 45 26.40 8.56 35.97
CA LEU A 45 25.11 8.52 35.28
C LEU A 45 25.32 8.06 33.84
N ALA A 46 24.31 7.43 33.24
CA ALA A 46 24.27 7.23 31.80
C ALA A 46 23.19 8.10 31.16
N LEU A 47 23.58 8.80 30.11
CA LEU A 47 22.71 9.63 29.31
C LEU A 47 21.76 8.72 28.53
N GLY A 48 20.55 8.60 29.05
CA GLY A 48 19.47 7.81 28.48
C GLY A 48 18.81 8.48 27.27
N PRO A 49 17.60 8.04 26.90
CA PRO A 49 16.63 7.42 27.80
C PRO A 49 16.72 5.89 27.87
N PHE A 50 16.65 5.31 29.07
CA PHE A 50 16.62 3.86 29.32
C PHE A 50 15.20 3.43 29.72
N ALA A 51 14.67 2.38 29.09
CA ALA A 51 13.43 1.76 29.52
C ALA A 51 13.55 1.20 30.96
N ALA A 52 12.59 1.58 31.80
CA ALA A 52 12.45 1.10 33.16
C ALA A 52 11.90 -0.33 33.18
N THR A 53 12.81 -1.31 33.30
CA THR A 53 12.46 -2.71 33.54
C THR A 53 12.76 -3.10 34.97
N TRP A 54 12.14 -4.18 35.43
CA TRP A 54 12.36 -4.73 36.77
C TRP A 54 13.85 -5.01 37.03
N ASP A 55 14.51 -5.73 36.12
CA ASP A 55 15.93 -6.09 36.25
C ASP A 55 16.82 -4.86 36.35
N ARG A 56 16.56 -3.83 35.54
CA ARG A 56 17.32 -2.57 35.57
C ARG A 56 17.10 -1.81 36.88
N ALA A 57 15.87 -1.73 37.36
CA ALA A 57 15.53 -1.07 38.63
C ALA A 57 16.15 -1.76 39.86
N GLN A 58 16.42 -3.07 39.78
CA GLN A 58 17.18 -3.75 40.82
C GLN A 58 18.67 -3.42 40.81
N ALA A 59 19.24 -3.10 39.65
CA ALA A 59 20.68 -2.86 39.49
C ALA A 59 21.10 -1.40 39.72
N VAL A 60 20.26 -0.43 39.32
CA VAL A 60 20.56 1.01 39.30
C VAL A 60 19.33 1.84 39.73
N SER A 61 19.53 3.13 40.02
CA SER A 61 18.43 4.06 40.28
C SER A 61 17.99 4.75 38.99
N LEU A 62 16.68 4.81 38.74
CA LEU A 62 16.11 5.51 37.59
C LEU A 62 15.50 6.84 38.04
N THR A 63 15.67 7.88 37.22
CA THR A 63 14.98 9.17 37.42
C THR A 63 13.48 9.03 37.16
N THR A 64 12.72 10.10 37.43
CA THR A 64 11.38 10.22 36.84
C THR A 64 11.45 10.05 35.32
N PRO A 65 10.44 9.43 34.67
CA PRO A 65 10.46 9.24 33.23
C PRO A 65 10.56 10.58 32.49
N ILE A 66 11.47 10.64 31.52
CA ILE A 66 11.55 11.71 30.52
C ILE A 66 10.48 11.49 29.45
N VAL A 67 10.19 10.23 29.10
CA VAL A 67 9.23 9.94 28.04
C VAL A 67 8.51 8.63 28.29
N MET A 68 7.26 8.60 27.84
CA MET A 68 6.44 7.40 27.76
C MET A 68 6.43 6.90 26.32
N ASP A 69 7.43 6.10 25.95
CA ASP A 69 7.66 5.72 24.56
C ASP A 69 7.06 4.34 24.24
N PRO A 70 6.07 4.24 23.33
CA PRO A 70 5.54 2.96 22.90
C PRO A 70 6.55 2.19 22.05
N LEU A 71 6.48 0.86 22.14
CA LEU A 71 7.22 -0.01 21.22
C LEU A 71 6.41 -0.15 19.93
N SER A 72 6.99 0.31 18.82
CA SER A 72 6.34 0.32 17.51
C SER A 72 6.95 -0.73 16.58
N VAL A 73 6.17 -1.12 15.57
CA VAL A 73 6.62 -1.99 14.48
C VAL A 73 6.70 -1.17 13.21
N VAL A 74 7.88 -1.10 12.61
CA VAL A 74 8.16 -0.47 11.33
C VAL A 74 8.03 -1.51 10.22
N VAL A 75 7.23 -1.19 9.21
CA VAL A 75 7.01 -2.03 8.04
C VAL A 75 7.29 -1.26 6.77
N GLY A 76 7.91 -1.93 5.79
CA GLY A 76 8.16 -1.38 4.46
C GLY A 76 6.85 -1.18 3.71
N ARG A 77 6.65 0.02 3.16
CA ARG A 77 5.50 0.30 2.28
C ARG A 77 5.63 -0.51 1.00
N GLN A 78 4.50 -1.04 0.55
CA GLN A 78 4.41 -1.74 -0.72
C GLN A 78 4.25 -0.73 -1.86
N SER A 79 4.79 -1.10 -3.03
CA SER A 79 4.58 -0.33 -4.24
C SER A 79 3.08 -0.34 -4.58
N PRO A 80 2.50 0.79 -5.04
CA PRO A 80 1.11 0.82 -5.47
C PRO A 80 0.87 -0.25 -6.54
N LYS A 81 -0.15 -1.10 -6.34
CA LYS A 81 -0.45 -2.15 -7.32
C LYS A 81 -1.06 -1.52 -8.56
N THR A 82 -0.42 -1.73 -9.72
CA THR A 82 -1.00 -1.38 -11.02
C THR A 82 -1.96 -2.49 -11.44
N ASN A 83 -3.23 -2.17 -11.59
CA ASN A 83 -4.20 -3.14 -12.10
C ASN A 83 -4.21 -3.11 -13.64
N THR A 84 -3.56 -4.09 -14.26
CA THR A 84 -3.40 -4.21 -15.72
C THR A 84 -4.72 -4.39 -16.45
N TRP A 85 -5.75 -4.91 -15.77
CA TRP A 85 -7.11 -5.09 -16.27
C TRP A 85 -8.09 -4.03 -15.76
N GLY A 86 -7.57 -2.92 -15.20
CA GLY A 86 -8.39 -1.83 -14.65
C GLY A 86 -9.42 -1.26 -15.64
N PHE A 87 -9.13 -1.31 -16.95
CA PHE A 87 -10.04 -0.86 -18.00
C PHE A 87 -11.32 -1.70 -18.11
N VAL A 88 -11.29 -2.99 -17.79
CA VAL A 88 -12.50 -3.85 -17.78
C VAL A 88 -13.29 -3.66 -16.48
N LEU A 89 -12.58 -3.42 -15.38
CA LEU A 89 -13.16 -3.31 -14.03
C LEU A 89 -13.90 -1.99 -13.77
N VAL A 90 -13.94 -1.09 -14.76
CA VAL A 90 -14.73 0.15 -14.74
C VAL A 90 -16.21 -0.15 -14.54
N PHE A 91 -16.70 -1.24 -15.15
CA PHE A 91 -18.08 -1.69 -15.04
C PHE A 91 -18.17 -3.09 -14.44
N SER A 92 -19.23 -3.33 -13.68
CA SER A 92 -19.51 -4.66 -13.15
C SER A 92 -19.84 -5.65 -14.28
N PRO A 93 -19.63 -6.97 -14.09
CA PRO A 93 -20.04 -7.97 -15.08
C PRO A 93 -21.52 -7.88 -15.48
N ALA A 94 -22.40 -7.53 -14.53
CA ALA A 94 -23.82 -7.32 -14.79
C ALA A 94 -24.08 -6.12 -15.72
N THR A 95 -23.31 -5.04 -15.55
CA THR A 95 -23.39 -3.85 -16.43
C THR A 95 -22.89 -4.18 -17.83
N TRP A 96 -21.79 -4.92 -17.97
CA TRP A 96 -21.31 -5.41 -19.27
C TRP A 96 -22.35 -6.27 -19.97
N LEU A 97 -22.98 -7.19 -19.24
CA LEU A 97 -24.09 -7.98 -19.77
C LEU A 97 -25.27 -7.10 -20.18
N GLY A 98 -25.61 -6.08 -19.40
CA GLY A 98 -26.65 -5.11 -19.72
C GLY A 98 -26.39 -4.38 -21.04
N ILE A 99 -25.15 -3.98 -21.32
CA ILE A 99 -24.75 -3.36 -22.60
C ILE A 99 -24.94 -4.35 -23.75
N LEU A 100 -24.54 -5.61 -23.60
CA LEU A 100 -24.73 -6.66 -24.61
C LEU A 100 -26.23 -6.91 -24.89
N VAL A 101 -27.04 -6.97 -23.83
CA VAL A 101 -28.50 -7.11 -23.94
C VAL A 101 -29.10 -5.89 -24.64
N ALA A 102 -28.62 -4.68 -24.37
CA ALA A 102 -29.07 -3.46 -25.05
C ALA A 102 -28.74 -3.51 -26.55
N VAL A 103 -27.51 -3.89 -26.94
CA VAL A 103 -27.13 -4.07 -28.36
C VAL A 103 -28.08 -5.07 -29.04
N PHE A 104 -28.33 -6.21 -28.40
CA PHE A 104 -29.24 -7.23 -28.93
C PHE A 104 -30.68 -6.70 -29.07
N ALA A 105 -31.21 -6.05 -28.03
CA ALA A 105 -32.56 -5.50 -28.02
C ALA A 105 -32.77 -4.42 -29.10
N PHE A 106 -31.82 -3.50 -29.27
CA PHE A 106 -31.86 -2.48 -30.31
C PHE A 106 -31.77 -3.10 -31.71
N THR A 107 -30.91 -4.11 -31.90
CA THR A 107 -30.82 -4.87 -33.15
C THR A 107 -32.16 -5.49 -33.52
N VAL A 108 -32.79 -6.21 -32.59
CA VAL A 108 -34.11 -6.84 -32.81
C VAL A 108 -35.18 -5.79 -33.10
N THR A 109 -35.19 -4.67 -32.38
CA THR A 109 -36.17 -3.61 -32.55
C THR A 109 -36.05 -2.94 -33.92
N VAL A 110 -34.83 -2.62 -34.37
CA VAL A 110 -34.60 -2.05 -35.70
C VAL A 110 -34.99 -3.02 -36.80
N LEU A 111 -34.65 -4.31 -36.68
CA LEU A 111 -35.09 -5.33 -37.65
C LEU A 111 -36.61 -5.48 -37.68
N ALA A 112 -37.28 -5.48 -36.52
CA ALA A 112 -38.72 -5.60 -36.41
C ALA A 112 -39.42 -4.42 -37.10
N VAL A 113 -39.03 -3.18 -36.77
CA VAL A 113 -39.58 -1.96 -37.39
C VAL A 113 -39.31 -1.97 -38.89
N SER A 114 -38.12 -2.37 -39.33
CA SER A 114 -37.76 -2.42 -40.75
C SER A 114 -38.52 -3.49 -41.52
N SER A 115 -38.82 -4.64 -40.90
CA SER A 115 -39.63 -5.70 -41.49
C SER A 115 -41.13 -5.37 -41.55
N SER A 116 -41.62 -4.53 -40.63
CA SER A 116 -43.02 -4.06 -40.61
C SER A 116 -43.32 -3.01 -41.70
N SER A 117 -42.29 -2.34 -42.22
CA SER A 117 -42.40 -1.24 -43.20
C SER A 117 -42.70 -1.70 -44.64
N GLY A 118 -43.25 -2.90 -44.85
CA GLY A 118 -43.74 -3.37 -46.15
C GLY A 118 -42.70 -4.02 -47.08
N ASN A 119 -41.49 -4.30 -46.58
CA ASN A 119 -40.52 -5.08 -47.34
C ASN A 119 -40.87 -6.57 -47.27
N LYS A 120 -40.64 -7.33 -48.36
CA LYS A 120 -40.82 -8.80 -48.36
C LYS A 120 -40.08 -9.40 -47.15
N ARG A 121 -40.64 -10.41 -46.48
CA ARG A 121 -39.97 -11.03 -45.32
C ARG A 121 -38.72 -11.79 -45.80
N PRO A 122 -37.51 -11.47 -45.32
CA PRO A 122 -36.32 -12.23 -45.69
C PRO A 122 -36.38 -13.67 -45.18
N GLY A 123 -35.79 -14.60 -45.92
CA GLY A 123 -35.60 -15.98 -45.46
C GLY A 123 -34.78 -16.02 -44.16
N ARG A 124 -35.01 -17.04 -43.31
CA ARG A 124 -34.45 -17.15 -41.95
C ARG A 124 -32.92 -16.99 -41.88
N LYS A 125 -32.18 -17.50 -42.88
CA LYS A 125 -30.71 -17.35 -42.98
C LYS A 125 -30.26 -15.91 -43.27
N ILE A 126 -30.99 -15.21 -44.13
CA ILE A 126 -30.71 -13.82 -44.52
C ILE A 126 -31.00 -12.86 -43.34
N LEU A 127 -32.06 -13.14 -42.57
CA LEU A 127 -32.40 -12.38 -41.37
C LEU A 127 -31.31 -12.49 -40.28
N GLY A 128 -30.71 -13.67 -40.11
CA GLY A 128 -29.62 -13.89 -39.15
C GLY A 128 -28.35 -13.11 -39.51
N LEU A 129 -27.90 -13.20 -40.78
CA LEU A 129 -26.73 -12.45 -41.25
C LEU A 129 -26.94 -10.93 -41.18
N MET A 130 -28.14 -10.47 -41.53
CA MET A 130 -28.52 -9.06 -41.43
C MET A 130 -28.52 -8.58 -39.98
N GLY A 131 -28.97 -9.41 -39.03
CA GLY A 131 -28.92 -9.09 -37.61
C GLY A 131 -27.50 -8.97 -37.07
N LEU A 132 -26.58 -9.84 -37.51
CA LEU A 132 -25.16 -9.72 -37.13
C LEU A 132 -24.53 -8.44 -37.66
N ASN A 133 -24.80 -8.07 -38.92
CA ASN A 133 -24.29 -6.82 -39.50
C ASN A 133 -24.85 -5.58 -38.80
N VAL A 134 -26.15 -5.55 -38.50
CA VAL A 134 -26.77 -4.44 -37.76
C VAL A 134 -26.25 -4.36 -36.32
N ALA A 135 -26.08 -5.50 -35.63
CA ALA A 135 -25.47 -5.54 -34.30
C ALA A 135 -24.01 -5.04 -34.32
N PHE A 136 -23.26 -5.35 -35.38
CA PHE A 136 -21.89 -4.86 -35.56
C PHE A 136 -21.85 -3.34 -35.76
N GLU A 137 -22.78 -2.76 -36.52
CA GLU A 137 -22.90 -1.30 -36.64
C GLU A 137 -23.23 -0.63 -35.29
N PHE A 138 -24.07 -1.25 -34.47
CA PHE A 138 -24.30 -0.77 -33.10
C PHE A 138 -23.06 -0.88 -32.21
N LEU A 139 -22.26 -1.93 -32.37
CA LEU A 139 -20.96 -2.03 -31.68
C LEU A 139 -19.98 -0.95 -32.17
N ARG A 140 -19.95 -0.63 -33.47
CA ARG A 140 -19.13 0.46 -34.03
C ARG A 140 -19.46 1.80 -33.40
N THR A 141 -20.75 2.12 -33.31
CA THR A 141 -21.19 3.36 -32.65
C THR A 141 -20.85 3.40 -31.15
N LEU A 142 -20.92 2.27 -30.42
CA LEU A 142 -20.42 2.19 -29.02
C LEU A 142 -18.93 2.53 -28.91
N LEU A 143 -18.13 2.14 -29.90
CA LEU A 143 -16.71 2.49 -30.03
C LEU A 143 -16.49 3.91 -30.58
N GLN A 144 -17.54 4.73 -30.66
CA GLN A 144 -17.53 6.10 -31.22
C GLN A 144 -17.10 6.15 -32.69
N GLN A 145 -17.26 5.04 -33.43
CA GLN A 145 -17.07 5.02 -34.87
C GLN A 145 -18.36 5.37 -35.60
N ASP A 146 -18.21 5.87 -36.83
CA ASP A 146 -19.34 6.18 -37.69
C ASP A 146 -20.12 4.92 -38.11
N SER A 147 -21.45 5.09 -38.20
CA SER A 147 -22.39 4.05 -38.60
C SER A 147 -22.73 4.17 -40.07
N ARG A 148 -22.73 3.04 -40.77
CA ARG A 148 -23.02 2.98 -42.21
C ARG A 148 -24.46 2.59 -42.53
N ILE A 149 -25.36 2.69 -41.55
CA ILE A 149 -26.77 2.36 -41.74
C ILE A 149 -27.45 3.49 -42.50
N ASP A 150 -27.86 3.25 -43.75
CA ASP A 150 -28.72 4.17 -44.51
C ASP A 150 -30.18 4.04 -44.04
N VAL A 151 -30.76 5.15 -43.56
CA VAL A 151 -32.05 5.16 -42.87
C VAL A 151 -33.05 6.01 -43.64
N LYS A 152 -33.93 5.32 -44.38
CA LYS A 152 -35.03 5.97 -45.11
C LYS A 152 -36.28 6.21 -44.25
N TYR A 153 -36.48 5.41 -43.20
CA TYR A 153 -37.72 5.40 -42.40
C TYR A 153 -37.63 6.29 -41.14
N ARG A 154 -38.61 7.17 -40.92
CA ARG A 154 -38.60 8.16 -39.82
C ARG A 154 -38.52 7.53 -38.41
N PRO A 155 -39.30 6.49 -38.06
CA PRO A 155 -39.16 5.79 -36.78
C PRO A 155 -37.79 5.20 -36.49
N VAL A 156 -37.09 4.68 -37.51
CA VAL A 156 -35.73 4.13 -37.34
C VAL A 156 -34.74 5.25 -37.01
N LYS A 157 -34.91 6.46 -37.57
CA LYS A 157 -34.09 7.63 -37.19
C LYS A 157 -34.24 8.01 -35.73
N VAL A 158 -35.46 7.95 -35.18
CA VAL A 158 -35.71 8.21 -33.76
C VAL A 158 -35.03 7.17 -32.88
N LEU A 159 -35.15 5.87 -33.23
CA LEU A 159 -34.48 4.79 -32.51
C LEU A 159 -32.96 4.95 -32.51
N LEU A 160 -32.37 5.35 -33.64
CA LEU A 160 -30.94 5.65 -33.73
C LEU A 160 -30.56 6.86 -32.90
N GLY A 161 -31.40 7.91 -32.86
CA GLY A 161 -31.23 9.05 -31.96
C GLY A 161 -31.16 8.61 -30.49
N CYS A 162 -32.09 7.77 -30.05
CA CYS A 162 -32.08 7.21 -28.70
C CYS A 162 -30.83 6.37 -28.42
N TRP A 163 -30.40 5.56 -29.40
CA TRP A 163 -29.17 4.78 -29.30
C TRP A 163 -27.93 5.68 -29.15
N MET A 164 -27.83 6.75 -29.94
CA MET A 164 -26.72 7.70 -29.85
C MET A 164 -26.66 8.40 -28.48
N ILE A 165 -27.80 8.77 -27.89
CA ILE A 165 -27.86 9.33 -26.53
C ILE A 165 -27.38 8.30 -25.50
N PHE A 166 -27.80 7.04 -25.63
CA PHE A 166 -27.35 5.96 -24.75
C PHE A 166 -25.83 5.75 -24.84
N VAL A 167 -25.29 5.64 -26.06
CA VAL A 167 -23.85 5.52 -26.33
C VAL A 167 -23.06 6.69 -25.74
N LEU A 168 -23.55 7.92 -25.90
CA LEU A 168 -22.94 9.11 -25.32
C LEU A 168 -22.87 8.99 -23.79
N GLY A 169 -23.97 8.60 -23.14
CA GLY A 169 -24.01 8.40 -21.69
C GLY A 169 -23.00 7.34 -21.22
N VAL A 170 -23.06 6.14 -21.80
CA VAL A 170 -22.20 5.01 -21.41
C VAL A 170 -20.72 5.34 -21.61
N SER A 171 -20.36 5.93 -22.75
CA SER A 171 -18.96 6.26 -23.04
C SER A 171 -18.41 7.35 -22.11
N ARG A 172 -19.21 8.38 -21.80
CA ARG A 172 -18.80 9.43 -20.85
C ARG A 172 -18.65 8.90 -19.43
N MET A 173 -19.57 8.05 -18.99
CA MET A 173 -19.46 7.38 -17.69
C MET A 173 -18.22 6.49 -17.63
N TYR A 174 -17.98 5.70 -18.67
CA TYR A 174 -16.79 4.85 -18.75
C TYR A 174 -15.50 5.68 -18.64
N SER A 175 -15.36 6.73 -19.44
CA SER A 175 -14.18 7.60 -19.39
C SER A 175 -14.00 8.26 -18.02
N SER A 176 -15.07 8.74 -17.40
CA SER A 176 -15.02 9.39 -16.09
C SER A 176 -14.60 8.43 -14.97
N VAL A 177 -15.21 7.24 -14.92
CA VAL A 177 -14.88 6.24 -13.90
C VAL A 177 -13.48 5.68 -14.12
N LEU A 178 -13.07 5.47 -15.37
CA LEU A 178 -11.71 5.04 -15.71
C LEU A 178 -10.67 6.04 -15.20
N VAL A 179 -10.87 7.34 -15.40
CA VAL A 179 -9.97 8.38 -14.85
C VAL A 179 -9.87 8.25 -13.33
N SER A 180 -11.01 8.13 -12.64
CA SER A 180 -11.05 8.00 -11.18
C SER A 180 -10.27 6.78 -10.67
N VAL A 181 -10.50 5.61 -11.28
CA VAL A 181 -9.81 4.35 -10.93
C VAL A 181 -8.32 4.42 -11.20
N LEU A 182 -7.89 5.11 -12.27
CA LEU A 182 -6.48 5.24 -12.60
C LEU A 182 -5.76 6.30 -11.75
N THR A 183 -6.47 7.32 -11.26
CA THR A 183 -5.89 8.35 -10.38
C THR A 183 -5.59 7.86 -8.98
N VAL A 184 -6.42 6.98 -8.43
CA VAL A 184 -6.26 6.48 -7.06
C VAL A 184 -5.66 5.09 -7.09
N ARG A 185 -4.38 4.98 -6.74
CA ARG A 185 -3.73 3.68 -6.60
C ARG A 185 -3.78 3.25 -5.14
N ASN A 186 -4.30 2.04 -4.92
CA ASN A 186 -4.29 1.43 -3.61
C ASN A 186 -2.94 0.75 -3.37
N THR A 187 -2.33 1.13 -2.26
CA THR A 187 -1.14 0.48 -1.74
C THR A 187 -1.58 -0.62 -0.77
N PRO A 188 -1.21 -1.89 -0.99
CA PRO A 188 -1.63 -2.96 -0.10
C PRO A 188 -0.94 -2.81 1.26
N VAL A 189 -1.74 -2.83 2.34
CA VAL A 189 -1.24 -2.91 3.71
C VAL A 189 -0.82 -4.35 3.98
N LEU A 190 0.44 -4.57 4.37
CA LEU A 190 0.99 -5.91 4.58
C LEU A 190 0.57 -6.48 5.95
N PHE A 191 0.61 -5.65 6.99
CA PHE A 191 0.26 -6.02 8.35
C PHE A 191 -0.55 -4.89 8.99
N LYS A 192 -1.65 -5.23 9.65
CA LYS A 192 -2.46 -4.26 10.40
C LYS A 192 -2.19 -4.32 11.89
N ASN A 193 -1.96 -5.52 12.40
CA ASN A 193 -1.75 -5.79 13.82
C ASN A 193 -0.63 -6.81 14.03
N LEU A 194 -0.29 -7.05 15.29
CA LEU A 194 0.73 -8.02 15.66
C LEU A 194 0.31 -9.47 15.36
N GLN A 195 -0.99 -9.76 15.31
CA GLN A 195 -1.50 -11.09 15.00
C GLN A 195 -1.21 -11.49 13.55
N ASP A 196 -1.35 -10.57 12.59
CA ASP A 196 -1.00 -10.77 11.18
C ASP A 196 0.48 -11.14 11.03
N ILE A 197 1.35 -10.56 11.88
CA ILE A 197 2.78 -10.87 11.91
C ILE A 197 3.02 -12.29 12.40
N THR A 198 2.35 -12.70 13.48
CA THR A 198 2.53 -14.04 14.07
C THR A 198 2.04 -15.17 13.15
N GLN A 199 1.03 -14.91 12.33
CA GLN A 199 0.48 -15.88 11.38
C GLN A 199 1.35 -16.06 10.14
N ASN A 200 2.20 -15.07 9.81
CA ASN A 200 3.01 -15.12 8.62
C ASN A 200 4.31 -15.90 8.88
N PRO A 201 4.55 -17.04 8.21
CA PRO A 201 5.71 -17.89 8.49
C PRO A 201 7.03 -17.39 7.90
N SER A 202 7.01 -16.43 6.97
CA SER A 202 8.21 -16.03 6.21
C SER A 202 8.87 -14.73 6.69
N ILE A 203 8.26 -14.00 7.63
CA ILE A 203 8.77 -12.69 8.07
C ILE A 203 9.79 -12.82 9.21
N ASN A 204 10.90 -12.07 9.12
CA ASN A 204 11.88 -11.98 10.19
C ASN A 204 11.72 -10.69 11.00
N ILE A 205 12.19 -10.67 12.25
CA ILE A 205 12.12 -9.51 13.14
C ILE A 205 13.53 -8.99 13.38
N ILE A 206 13.72 -7.68 13.26
CA ILE A 206 14.96 -6.99 13.61
C ILE A 206 14.76 -6.30 14.96
N LEU A 207 15.67 -6.53 15.90
CA LEU A 207 15.72 -5.92 17.22
C LEU A 207 17.10 -5.35 17.52
N GLU A 208 17.14 -4.38 18.43
CA GLU A 208 18.40 -3.77 18.84
C GLU A 208 19.08 -4.66 19.87
N GLU A 209 20.38 -4.90 19.68
CA GLU A 209 21.17 -5.70 20.60
C GLU A 209 21.30 -5.02 21.97
N GLY A 210 20.99 -5.75 23.04
CA GLY A 210 21.04 -5.22 24.41
C GLY A 210 19.88 -4.26 24.76
N ALA A 211 18.88 -4.11 23.89
CA ALA A 211 17.68 -3.34 24.19
C ALA A 211 16.72 -4.08 25.14
N ALA A 212 15.88 -3.31 25.83
CA ALA A 212 14.89 -3.87 26.78
C ALA A 212 13.87 -4.77 26.08
N ALA A 213 13.51 -4.45 24.83
CA ALA A 213 12.57 -5.23 24.03
C ALA A 213 12.98 -6.71 23.91
N ALA A 214 14.26 -6.99 23.66
CA ALA A 214 14.76 -8.35 23.53
C ALA A 214 14.57 -9.15 24.82
N SER A 215 14.83 -8.56 25.99
CA SER A 215 14.60 -9.22 27.29
C SER A 215 13.11 -9.51 27.53
N ILE A 216 12.24 -8.54 27.21
CA ILE A 216 10.79 -8.67 27.42
C ILE A 216 10.20 -9.78 26.55
N PHE A 217 10.58 -9.86 25.28
CA PHE A 217 10.10 -10.91 24.38
C PHE A 217 10.60 -12.30 24.78
N ARG A 218 11.81 -12.42 25.34
CA ARG A 218 12.34 -13.70 25.84
C ARG A 218 11.63 -14.16 27.11
N ASN A 219 11.28 -13.23 28.01
CA ASN A 219 10.74 -13.57 29.33
C ASN A 219 9.21 -13.72 29.34
N THR A 220 8.50 -13.00 28.47
CA THR A 220 7.04 -13.00 28.44
C THR A 220 6.50 -14.19 27.64
N LYS A 221 5.59 -14.99 28.24
CA LYS A 221 5.01 -16.18 27.58
C LYS A 221 3.55 -16.02 27.14
N THR A 222 2.89 -14.92 27.51
CA THR A 222 1.45 -14.73 27.31
C THR A 222 1.14 -13.68 26.26
N GLY A 223 0.03 -13.86 25.54
CA GLY A 223 -0.47 -12.90 24.56
C GLY A 223 0.42 -12.74 23.33
N ALA A 224 0.25 -11.62 22.62
CA ALA A 224 0.96 -11.36 21.37
C ALA A 224 2.48 -11.19 21.56
N ILE A 225 2.92 -10.69 22.72
CA ILE A 225 4.34 -10.59 23.09
C ILE A 225 4.97 -11.99 23.22
N GLY A 226 4.25 -12.94 23.85
CA GLY A 226 4.69 -14.33 23.95
C GLY A 226 4.78 -15.02 22.58
N ALA A 227 3.87 -14.70 21.65
CA ALA A 227 3.94 -15.21 20.28
C ALA A 227 5.19 -14.71 19.53
N VAL A 228 5.59 -13.45 19.74
CA VAL A 228 6.87 -12.91 19.25
C VAL A 228 8.05 -13.59 19.95
N GLY A 229 7.93 -13.94 21.23
CA GLY A 229 8.92 -14.73 21.97
C GLY A 229 9.23 -16.08 21.32
N GLU A 230 8.24 -16.76 20.72
CA GLU A 230 8.48 -18.01 19.98
C GLU A 230 9.35 -17.82 18.73
N PHE A 231 9.35 -16.62 18.12
CA PHE A 231 10.21 -16.33 16.97
C PHE A 231 11.69 -16.33 17.33
N PHE A 232 12.04 -16.05 18.59
CA PHE A 232 13.42 -16.22 19.08
C PHE A 232 13.84 -17.69 18.99
N LYS A 233 12.98 -18.63 19.40
CA LYS A 233 13.28 -20.07 19.35
C LYS A 233 13.36 -20.59 17.92
N GLN A 234 12.59 -19.99 17.01
CA GLN A 234 12.60 -20.33 15.58
C GLN A 234 13.80 -19.72 14.82
N GLY A 235 14.66 -18.92 15.47
CA GLY A 235 15.78 -18.25 14.81
C GLY A 235 15.36 -17.14 13.84
N ARG A 236 14.16 -16.57 14.02
CA ARG A 236 13.57 -15.54 13.14
C ARG A 236 13.79 -14.12 13.66
N VAL A 237 14.48 -13.98 14.78
CA VAL A 237 14.83 -12.69 15.38
C VAL A 237 16.31 -12.42 15.16
N MET A 238 16.59 -11.26 14.57
CA MET A 238 17.93 -10.79 14.24
C MET A 238 18.24 -9.60 15.12
N GLU A 239 19.07 -9.83 16.14
CA GLU A 239 19.62 -8.77 16.96
C GLU A 239 20.82 -8.14 16.25
N MET A 240 20.87 -6.81 16.23
CA MET A 240 21.98 -6.08 15.61
C MET A 240 22.22 -4.74 16.32
N PRO A 241 23.44 -4.17 16.21
CA PRO A 241 23.73 -2.87 16.78
C PRO A 241 22.96 -1.76 16.05
N LEU A 242 22.68 -0.69 16.78
CA LEU A 242 21.97 0.49 16.28
C LEU A 242 22.62 1.10 15.02
N THR A 243 23.94 1.00 14.87
CA THR A 243 24.65 1.50 13.69
C THR A 243 24.25 0.83 12.38
N LYS A 244 23.72 -0.40 12.43
CA LYS A 244 23.26 -1.16 11.26
C LYS A 244 21.76 -1.03 11.00
N PHE A 245 21.02 -0.37 11.89
CA PHE A 245 19.56 -0.29 11.81
C PHE A 245 19.08 0.41 10.53
N LEU A 246 19.68 1.56 10.16
CA LEU A 246 19.28 2.31 8.97
C LEU A 246 19.49 1.48 7.69
N ASP A 247 20.64 0.82 7.59
CA ASP A 247 20.94 -0.08 6.47
C ASP A 247 19.98 -1.27 6.42
N ALA A 248 19.69 -1.88 7.57
CA ALA A 248 18.73 -2.98 7.66
C ALA A 248 17.30 -2.57 7.29
N MET A 249 16.86 -1.36 7.67
CA MET A 249 15.58 -0.83 7.22
C MET A 249 15.53 -0.69 5.70
N ASN A 250 16.55 -0.09 5.09
CA ASN A 250 16.56 0.13 3.65
C ASN A 250 16.67 -1.17 2.86
N THR A 251 17.57 -2.07 3.26
CA THR A 251 17.86 -3.31 2.50
C THR A 251 16.86 -4.41 2.75
N ARG A 252 16.45 -4.65 4.01
CA ARG A 252 15.60 -5.78 4.39
C ARG A 252 14.14 -5.40 4.55
N VAL A 253 13.85 -4.31 5.25
CA VAL A 253 12.46 -3.90 5.49
C VAL A 253 11.82 -3.32 4.23
N HIS A 254 12.50 -2.43 3.50
CA HIS A 254 11.98 -1.86 2.25
C HIS A 254 12.41 -2.63 0.99
N GLY A 255 13.69 -2.99 0.88
CA GLY A 255 14.26 -3.64 -0.30
C GLY A 255 13.75 -5.07 -0.51
N LYS A 256 14.13 -6.00 0.37
CA LYS A 256 13.70 -7.42 0.30
C LYS A 256 12.28 -7.66 0.80
N LYS A 257 11.79 -6.82 1.72
CA LYS A 257 10.47 -6.95 2.37
C LYS A 257 10.30 -8.28 3.10
N ASP A 258 11.41 -8.84 3.58
CA ASP A 258 11.50 -10.11 4.29
C ASP A 258 11.57 -9.93 5.81
N SER A 259 11.67 -8.69 6.27
CA SER A 259 11.91 -8.34 7.66
C SER A 259 11.06 -7.16 8.10
N LEU A 260 10.76 -7.10 9.39
CA LEU A 260 10.18 -5.94 10.07
C LEU A 260 11.11 -5.50 11.20
N LEU A 261 11.02 -4.24 11.60
CA LEU A 261 11.84 -3.69 12.68
C LEU A 261 10.94 -3.33 13.86
N ILE A 262 11.33 -3.75 15.06
CA ILE A 262 10.62 -3.40 16.29
C ILE A 262 11.57 -2.59 17.16
N ALA A 263 11.19 -1.35 17.45
CA ALA A 263 11.95 -0.45 18.30
C ALA A 263 11.04 0.61 18.91
N GLU A 264 11.58 1.37 19.85
CA GLU A 264 10.91 2.50 20.46
C GLU A 264 10.48 3.52 19.39
N GLN A 265 9.27 4.08 19.54
CA GLN A 265 8.67 4.93 18.52
C GLN A 265 9.52 6.16 18.25
N LEU A 266 10.19 6.72 19.26
CA LEU A 266 11.08 7.86 19.07
C LEU A 266 12.25 7.54 18.12
N LEU A 267 12.87 6.36 18.27
CA LEU A 267 13.94 5.92 17.39
C LEU A 267 13.43 5.67 15.97
N CYS A 268 12.29 4.98 15.84
CA CYS A 268 11.65 4.74 14.55
C CYS A 268 11.35 6.06 13.83
N SER A 269 10.85 7.04 14.58
CA SER A 269 10.50 8.37 14.07
C SER A 269 11.70 9.13 13.56
N ALA A 270 12.81 9.12 14.31
CA ALA A 270 14.05 9.78 13.90
C ALA A 270 14.59 9.17 12.60
N MET A 271 14.62 7.84 12.51
CA MET A 271 15.08 7.13 11.32
C MET A 271 14.16 7.34 10.10
N MET A 272 12.84 7.33 10.30
CA MET A 272 11.86 7.60 9.23
C MET A 272 11.95 9.06 8.77
N SER A 273 12.12 10.01 9.68
CA SER A 273 12.35 11.44 9.38
C SER A 273 13.60 11.62 8.52
N GLN A 274 14.71 10.97 8.87
CA GLN A 274 15.93 10.99 8.09
C GLN A 274 15.72 10.41 6.69
N SER A 275 15.12 9.22 6.58
CA SER A 275 14.86 8.59 5.29
C SER A 275 13.95 9.45 4.40
N PHE A 276 12.98 10.16 4.97
CA PHE A 276 12.12 11.08 4.23
C PHE A 276 12.88 12.31 3.75
N LYS A 277 13.79 12.87 4.55
CA LYS A 277 14.63 14.02 4.15
C LYS A 277 15.55 13.68 2.97
N GLU A 278 16.07 12.46 2.92
CA GLU A 278 16.99 12.00 1.86
C GLU A 278 16.26 11.73 0.53
N GLU A 279 15.03 11.19 0.59
CA GLU A 279 14.35 10.61 -0.58
C GLU A 279 13.09 11.39 -1.02
N GLY A 280 12.48 12.17 -0.12
CA GLY A 280 11.28 12.94 -0.38
C GLY A 280 9.96 12.16 -0.38
N TYR A 281 9.97 10.87 -0.01
CA TYR A 281 8.76 10.06 0.13
C TYR A 281 8.84 9.06 1.29
N CYS A 282 7.68 8.64 1.80
CA CYS A 282 7.60 7.65 2.89
C CYS A 282 7.89 6.24 2.37
N LYS A 283 9.03 5.65 2.74
CA LYS A 283 9.36 4.23 2.47
C LYS A 283 8.73 3.25 3.47
N PHE A 284 8.35 3.76 4.63
CA PHE A 284 7.92 2.96 5.79
C PHE A 284 6.58 3.47 6.35
N TYR A 285 5.95 2.64 7.17
CA TYR A 285 4.82 3.00 8.02
C TYR A 285 4.92 2.29 9.36
N LEU A 286 4.21 2.82 10.36
CA LEU A 286 4.10 2.20 11.67
C LEU A 286 2.81 1.39 11.76
N LEU A 287 2.84 0.25 12.46
CA LEU A 287 1.60 -0.40 12.87
C LEU A 287 0.81 0.55 13.80
N PRO A 288 -0.51 0.71 13.58
CA PRO A 288 -1.32 1.62 14.40
C PRO A 288 -1.41 1.22 15.88
N GLU A 289 -1.28 -0.07 16.17
CA GLU A 289 -1.35 -0.62 17.52
C GLU A 289 0.05 -0.78 18.11
N TYR A 290 0.26 -0.21 19.30
CA TYR A 290 1.39 -0.55 20.16
C TYR A 290 0.94 -1.56 21.22
N PHE A 291 1.81 -2.50 21.55
CA PHE A 291 1.51 -3.60 22.48
C PHE A 291 2.18 -3.43 23.85
N THR A 292 3.15 -2.51 23.96
CA THR A 292 3.78 -2.13 25.23
C THR A 292 4.25 -0.69 25.17
N GLN A 293 4.36 -0.04 26.34
CA GLN A 293 4.84 1.32 26.48
C GLN A 293 5.87 1.41 27.60
N TYR A 294 7.05 1.95 27.26
CA TYR A 294 8.13 2.13 28.22
C TYR A 294 8.03 3.47 28.93
N ARG A 295 8.24 3.41 30.24
CA ARG A 295 8.66 4.57 31.04
C ARG A 295 10.16 4.69 30.86
N MET A 296 10.65 5.69 30.15
CA MET A 296 12.08 5.84 29.91
C MET A 296 12.65 7.03 30.65
N GLY A 297 13.80 6.84 31.30
CA GLY A 297 14.46 7.88 32.11
C GLY A 297 15.98 7.76 32.06
N LEU A 298 16.69 8.58 32.83
CA LEU A 298 18.13 8.42 33.01
C LEU A 298 18.39 7.34 34.06
N ILE A 299 19.53 6.66 33.93
CA ILE A 299 20.02 5.76 34.96
C ILE A 299 21.19 6.40 35.70
N ILE A 300 21.21 6.22 37.01
CA ILE A 300 22.18 6.78 37.93
C ILE A 300 22.62 5.66 38.88
N THR A 301 23.85 5.74 39.39
CA THR A 301 24.34 4.84 40.43
C THR A 301 23.39 4.82 41.64
N LYS A 302 23.27 3.65 42.30
CA LYS A 302 22.37 3.50 43.45
C LYS A 302 22.75 4.48 44.57
N ASN A 303 21.73 5.09 45.17
CA ASN A 303 21.87 6.04 46.29
C ASN A 303 22.70 7.30 45.97
N SER A 304 22.79 7.68 44.69
CA SER A 304 23.51 8.89 44.29
C SER A 304 22.79 10.17 44.73
N PRO A 305 23.53 11.19 45.23
CA PRO A 305 22.95 12.50 45.56
C PRO A 305 22.47 13.28 44.32
N LEU A 306 22.81 12.82 43.10
CA LEU A 306 22.40 13.46 41.85
C LEU A 306 20.96 13.12 41.44
N LEU A 307 20.33 12.11 42.05
CA LEU A 307 19.01 11.62 41.65
C LEU A 307 17.93 12.70 41.78
N ASP A 308 17.81 13.34 42.95
CA ASP A 308 16.77 14.33 43.21
C ASP A 308 16.95 15.63 42.40
N PRO A 309 18.16 16.23 42.34
CA PRO A 309 18.39 17.43 41.53
C PRO A 309 18.09 17.21 40.05
N ILE A 310 18.51 16.07 39.48
CA ILE A 310 18.26 15.75 38.06
C ILE A 310 16.78 15.51 37.83
N THR A 311 16.12 14.74 38.70
CA THR A 311 14.68 14.48 38.62
C THR A 311 13.86 15.77 38.64
N TYR A 312 14.22 16.72 39.52
CA TYR A 312 13.59 18.03 39.57
C TYR A 312 13.75 18.82 38.25
N ARG A 313 14.96 18.79 37.65
CA ARG A 313 15.22 19.48 36.38
C ARG A 313 14.49 18.86 35.19
N ILE A 314 14.35 17.53 35.14
CA ILE A 314 13.53 16.86 34.12
C ILE A 314 12.08 17.38 34.20
N LEU A 315 11.48 17.40 35.39
CA LEU A 315 10.12 17.93 35.58
C LEU A 315 10.00 19.39 35.17
N LEU A 316 10.99 20.22 35.50
CA LEU A 316 11.03 21.62 35.10
C LEU A 316 11.02 21.77 33.56
N TYR A 317 11.86 21.02 32.85
CA TYR A 317 11.92 21.09 31.38
C TYR A 317 10.65 20.60 30.70
N HIS A 318 9.97 19.60 31.28
CA HIS A 318 8.63 19.22 30.85
C HIS A 318 7.61 20.34 31.09
N SER A 319 7.61 20.95 32.28
CA SER A 319 6.67 22.03 32.62
C SER A 319 6.83 23.28 31.74
N MET A 320 8.04 23.51 31.22
CA MET A 320 8.33 24.59 30.27
C MET A 320 8.02 24.23 28.82
N GLY A 321 7.65 22.97 28.52
CA GLY A 321 7.42 22.49 27.16
C GLY A 321 8.70 22.35 26.32
N LEU A 322 9.89 22.44 26.93
CA LEU A 322 11.16 22.38 26.20
C LEU A 322 11.41 21.00 25.57
N TYR A 323 11.08 19.93 26.30
CA TYR A 323 11.20 18.57 25.79
C TYR A 323 10.40 18.37 24.50
N GLU A 324 9.11 18.73 24.52
CA GLU A 324 8.24 18.62 23.34
C GLU A 324 8.75 19.46 22.17
N SER A 325 9.23 20.67 22.45
CA SER A 325 9.83 21.53 21.42
C SER A 325 11.05 20.88 20.76
N TRP A 326 11.93 20.23 21.53
CA TRP A 326 13.11 19.56 20.99
C TRP A 326 12.74 18.32 20.17
N ILE A 327 11.85 17.47 20.69
CA ILE A 327 11.41 16.26 19.99
C ILE A 327 10.66 16.60 18.70
N ASN A 328 9.77 17.59 18.73
CA ASN A 328 9.03 18.00 17.53
C ASN A 328 9.96 18.60 16.47
N LYS A 329 11.05 19.27 16.87
CA LYS A 329 12.05 19.80 15.93
C LYS A 329 12.85 18.70 15.24
N GLU A 330 13.25 17.67 15.99
CA GLU A 330 13.95 16.49 15.46
C GLU A 330 13.04 15.66 14.52
N ASN A 331 11.80 15.42 14.96
CA ASN A 331 10.86 14.48 14.33
C ASN A 331 9.77 15.13 13.46
N ALA A 332 9.90 16.41 13.12
CA ALA A 332 8.85 17.20 12.46
C ALA A 332 8.20 16.54 11.22
N GLN A 333 8.97 15.77 10.45
CA GLN A 333 8.52 15.14 9.21
C GLN A 333 8.10 13.68 9.37
N ALA A 334 8.36 13.05 10.51
CA ALA A 334 8.06 11.63 10.73
C ALA A 334 6.54 11.36 10.76
N SER A 335 5.76 12.31 11.28
CA SER A 335 4.31 12.19 11.46
C SER A 335 3.55 11.90 10.17
N GLN A 336 4.04 12.39 9.03
CA GLN A 336 3.44 12.16 7.71
C GLN A 336 3.53 10.68 7.28
N CYS A 337 4.52 9.95 7.80
CA CYS A 337 4.81 8.58 7.40
C CYS A 337 4.24 7.53 8.36
N TYR A 338 3.71 7.91 9.53
CA TYR A 338 3.18 6.95 10.51
C TYR A 338 1.96 6.18 10.00
N SER A 339 1.10 6.85 9.23
CA SER A 339 -0.14 6.24 8.77
C SER A 339 0.12 5.06 7.86
N ALA A 340 -0.65 3.99 8.05
CA ALA A 340 -0.68 2.85 7.14
C ALA A 340 -0.97 3.33 5.71
N PRO A 341 -0.32 2.74 4.70
CA PRO A 341 -0.45 3.21 3.33
C PRO A 341 -1.89 2.96 2.84
N GLY A 342 -2.51 4.01 2.30
CA GLY A 342 -3.92 4.03 1.90
C GLY A 342 -4.10 4.25 0.40
N ALA A 343 -5.25 4.84 0.05
CA ALA A 343 -5.48 5.37 -1.29
C ALA A 343 -4.53 6.55 -1.55
N VAL A 344 -3.58 6.40 -2.47
CA VAL A 344 -2.63 7.45 -2.83
C VAL A 344 -2.98 7.98 -4.21
N SER A 345 -3.15 9.30 -4.31
CA SER A 345 -3.22 10.00 -5.60
C SER A 345 -1.83 10.06 -6.21
N THR A 346 -1.56 9.26 -7.24
CA THR A 346 -0.27 9.26 -7.91
C THR A 346 -0.27 10.26 -9.06
N MET A 347 0.69 11.20 -9.07
CA MET A 347 0.95 12.09 -10.21
C MET A 347 2.00 11.51 -11.19
N GLU A 348 2.40 10.25 -11.01
CA GLU A 348 3.38 9.59 -11.87
C GLU A 348 2.81 9.30 -13.27
N PRO A 349 3.63 9.43 -14.32
CA PRO A 349 3.23 9.03 -15.67
C PRO A 349 2.90 7.53 -15.73
N PHE A 350 1.99 7.16 -16.62
CA PHE A 350 1.64 5.75 -16.82
C PHE A 350 2.79 5.00 -17.50
N SER A 351 3.15 3.84 -16.93
CA SER A 351 4.13 2.93 -17.51
C SER A 351 3.49 1.97 -18.52
N VAL A 352 4.31 1.34 -19.37
CA VAL A 352 3.86 0.29 -20.32
C VAL A 352 3.13 -0.84 -19.57
N ASN A 353 3.61 -1.21 -18.38
CA ASN A 353 2.97 -2.22 -17.55
C ASN A 353 1.54 -1.85 -17.17
N SER A 354 1.21 -0.56 -17.08
CA SER A 354 -0.16 -0.09 -16.79
C SER A 354 -1.13 -0.42 -17.93
N PHE A 355 -0.64 -0.55 -19.16
CA PHE A 355 -1.43 -0.85 -20.37
C PHE A 355 -1.25 -2.29 -20.88
N ALA A 356 -0.56 -3.14 -20.12
CA ALA A 356 -0.27 -4.52 -20.56
C ALA A 356 -1.53 -5.31 -20.94
N GLY A 357 -2.64 -5.15 -20.20
CA GLY A 357 -3.90 -5.82 -20.52
C GLY A 357 -4.53 -5.34 -21.84
N VAL A 358 -4.40 -4.04 -22.16
CA VAL A 358 -4.90 -3.46 -23.43
C VAL A 358 -4.09 -3.99 -24.62
N PHE A 359 -2.76 -4.00 -24.50
CA PHE A 359 -1.89 -4.60 -25.53
C PHE A 359 -2.13 -6.11 -25.68
N GLY A 360 -2.36 -6.83 -24.58
CA GLY A 360 -2.73 -8.24 -24.60
C GLY A 360 -4.04 -8.51 -25.34
N ALA A 361 -5.07 -7.68 -25.11
CA ALA A 361 -6.35 -7.78 -25.82
C ALA A 361 -6.20 -7.55 -27.34
N LEU A 362 -5.39 -6.57 -27.74
CA LEU A 362 -5.07 -6.33 -29.16
C LEU A 362 -4.36 -7.53 -29.79
N ALA A 363 -3.35 -8.08 -29.11
CA ALA A 363 -2.62 -9.25 -29.59
C ALA A 363 -3.54 -10.47 -29.76
N ALA A 364 -4.41 -10.72 -28.78
CA ALA A 364 -5.42 -11.78 -28.86
C ALA A 364 -6.38 -11.57 -30.04
N GLY A 365 -6.85 -10.34 -30.27
CA GLY A 365 -7.70 -10.01 -31.41
C GLY A 365 -7.03 -10.27 -32.76
N LEU A 366 -5.77 -9.87 -32.92
CA LEU A 366 -4.99 -10.13 -34.14
C LEU A 366 -4.76 -11.62 -34.39
N LEU A 367 -4.50 -12.40 -33.33
CA LEU A 367 -4.36 -13.85 -33.42
C LEU A 367 -5.67 -14.53 -33.82
N LEU A 368 -6.79 -14.11 -33.25
CA LEU A 368 -8.11 -14.66 -33.63
C LEU A 368 -8.44 -14.34 -35.09
N ALA A 369 -8.13 -13.12 -35.55
CA ALA A 369 -8.35 -12.72 -36.94
C ALA A 369 -7.47 -13.50 -37.91
N SER A 370 -6.20 -13.73 -37.58
CA SER A 370 -5.29 -14.52 -38.43
C SER A 370 -5.68 -15.99 -38.50
N VAL A 371 -6.16 -16.57 -37.39
CA VAL A 371 -6.70 -17.94 -37.36
C VAL A 371 -7.97 -18.05 -38.20
N ALA A 372 -8.90 -17.08 -38.10
CA ALA A 372 -10.10 -17.06 -38.91
C ALA A 372 -9.77 -16.99 -40.41
N LEU A 373 -8.83 -16.12 -40.80
CA LEU A 373 -8.34 -16.02 -42.18
C LEU A 373 -7.71 -17.34 -42.66
N ALA A 374 -6.89 -17.97 -41.84
CA ALA A 374 -6.29 -19.26 -42.18
C ALA A 374 -7.34 -20.36 -42.38
N LEU A 375 -8.38 -20.40 -41.53
CA LEU A 375 -9.49 -21.33 -41.67
C LEU A 375 -10.31 -21.09 -42.95
N GLU A 376 -10.53 -19.83 -43.33
CA GLU A 376 -11.23 -19.48 -44.56
C GLU A 376 -10.44 -19.92 -45.80
N ILE A 377 -9.12 -19.72 -45.80
CA ILE A 377 -8.22 -20.16 -46.89
C ILE A 377 -8.17 -21.68 -46.98
N CYS A 378 -8.10 -22.39 -45.85
CA CYS A 378 -8.04 -23.86 -45.82
C CYS A 378 -9.39 -24.53 -46.15
N PHE A 379 -10.52 -23.86 -45.92
CA PHE A 379 -11.86 -24.41 -46.15
C PHE A 379 -12.76 -23.44 -46.95
N PRO A 380 -12.45 -23.17 -48.22
CA PRO A 380 -13.14 -22.17 -49.04
C PRO A 380 -14.63 -22.48 -49.32
N GLY A 381 -15.06 -23.73 -49.15
CA GLY A 381 -16.44 -24.16 -49.38
C GLY A 381 -17.40 -24.02 -48.19
N ALA A 382 -16.92 -23.65 -46.99
CA ALA A 382 -17.74 -23.65 -45.78
C ALA A 382 -18.32 -22.27 -45.38
N TRP A 383 -17.80 -21.18 -45.95
CA TRP A 383 -18.05 -19.82 -45.43
C TRP A 383 -18.55 -18.80 -46.48
N THR A 384 -18.67 -19.18 -47.76
CA THR A 384 -19.15 -18.28 -48.81
C THR A 384 -20.68 -18.11 -48.75
N VAL A 385 -21.14 -16.92 -48.34
CA VAL A 385 -22.55 -16.54 -48.36
C VAL A 385 -22.77 -15.50 -49.45
N GLU A 386 -23.57 -15.82 -50.47
CA GLU A 386 -23.97 -14.87 -51.52
C GLU A 386 -24.67 -13.63 -50.92
N PRO A 387 -24.28 -12.40 -51.31
CA PRO A 387 -24.91 -11.18 -50.79
C PRO A 387 -26.31 -10.99 -51.38
N ALA A 388 -27.35 -11.15 -50.55
CA ALA A 388 -28.73 -10.84 -50.91
C ALA A 388 -29.01 -9.33 -50.83
N ARG A 389 -29.33 -8.71 -51.98
CA ARG A 389 -29.61 -7.27 -52.15
C ARG A 389 -31.05 -6.94 -51.69
N TRP A 390 -31.22 -6.21 -50.58
CA TRP A 390 -32.51 -5.68 -50.12
C TRP A 390 -32.66 -4.19 -50.41
N ARG A 391 -33.79 -3.78 -51.01
CA ARG A 391 -34.14 -2.35 -51.14
C ARG A 391 -34.73 -1.86 -49.83
N GLY A 392 -33.96 -1.12 -49.01
CA GLY A 392 -34.52 -0.42 -47.84
C GLY A 392 -33.57 -0.23 -46.65
N LEU A 393 -32.52 -1.06 -46.55
CA LEU A 393 -31.43 -0.92 -45.59
C LEU A 393 -30.15 -1.34 -46.33
N ASN A 394 -29.42 -0.36 -46.85
CA ASN A 394 -28.12 -0.59 -47.45
C ASN A 394 -27.06 -0.43 -46.36
N VAL A 395 -26.45 -1.54 -45.94
CA VAL A 395 -25.11 -1.49 -45.35
C VAL A 395 -24.16 -1.55 -46.55
N HIS A 396 -23.37 -0.50 -46.78
CA HIS A 396 -22.49 -0.45 -47.94
C HIS A 396 -21.46 -1.60 -47.91
N ASN A 397 -21.65 -2.60 -48.78
CA ASN A 397 -20.66 -3.64 -49.05
C ASN A 397 -19.63 -3.11 -50.06
N TYR A 398 -18.35 -3.26 -49.74
CA TYR A 398 -17.20 -2.73 -50.49
C TYR A 398 -16.84 -3.52 -51.76
N SER A 399 -17.78 -4.23 -52.39
CA SER A 399 -17.46 -5.15 -53.50
C SER A 399 -17.81 -4.62 -54.90
N GLN A 400 -17.98 -3.31 -55.10
CA GLN A 400 -18.17 -2.72 -56.43
C GLN A 400 -17.52 -1.33 -56.55
N SER A 401 -16.19 -1.30 -56.63
CA SER A 401 -15.45 -0.22 -57.31
C SER A 401 -14.01 -0.65 -57.60
N THR A 402 -13.85 -1.48 -58.64
CA THR A 402 -12.70 -1.51 -59.55
C THR A 402 -13.24 -1.87 -60.91
#